data_AF-A0A968U6W3-F1
#
_entry.id   AF-A0A968U6W3-F1
#
_cell.length_a   1.000
_cell.length_b   1.000
_cell.length_c   1.000
_cell.angle_alpha   90.00
_cell.angle_beta   90.00
_cell.angle_gamma   90.00
#
_symmetry.space_group_name_H-M   'P 1'
#
loop_
_entity.id
_entity.type
_entity.pdbx_description
1 polymer ?
#
loop_
_entity_poly.entity_id
_entity_poly.type
_entity_poly.pdbx_seq_one_letter_code
_entity_poly.pdbx_strand_id
1 'polypeptide(L)' 'MLMSQQVHCPNCGHMAERHHLQDDHLVRTQCGACDYLMITCSRTGKVIEAYAPGLFASSAR' A
#
# COMPACT_ATOMS: atom_id res chain seq x y z
N MET A 1 -12.07 10.59 10.14
CA MET A 1 -11.97 11.21 8.79
C MET A 1 -11.04 10.38 7.90
N LEU A 2 -11.42 10.16 6.63
CA LEU A 2 -10.64 9.43 5.63
C LEU A 2 -9.89 10.42 4.73
N MET A 3 -8.57 10.28 4.61
CA MET A 3 -7.79 11.03 3.61
C MET A 3 -7.10 10.09 2.63
N SER A 4 -7.42 10.24 1.34
CA SER A 4 -6.85 9.46 0.24
C SER A 4 -5.77 10.24 -0.50
N GLN A 5 -4.65 9.60 -0.80
CA GLN A 5 -3.54 10.15 -1.57
C GLN A 5 -3.13 9.16 -2.66
N GLN A 6 -2.76 9.66 -3.84
CA GLN A 6 -2.09 8.84 -4.85
C GLN A 6 -0.60 8.76 -4.54
N VAL A 7 -0.05 7.55 -4.61
CA VAL A 7 1.36 7.25 -4.38
C VAL A 7 1.85 6.22 -5.38
N HIS A 8 3.16 6.10 -5.58
CA HIS A 8 3.71 4.97 -6.31
C HIS A 8 3.69 3.71 -5.45
N CYS A 9 3.30 2.60 -6.06
CA CYS A 9 3.31 1.29 -5.45
C CYS A 9 4.75 0.90 -5.08
N PRO A 10 5.05 0.57 -3.82
CA PRO A 10 6.40 0.18 -3.41
C PRO A 10 6.80 -1.20 -3.96
N ASN A 11 5.82 -1.99 -4.42
CA ASN A 11 6.09 -3.26 -5.09
C ASN A 11 6.41 -3.00 -6.57
N CYS A 12 5.44 -2.52 -7.36
CA CYS A 12 5.53 -2.50 -8.83
C CYS A 12 5.74 -1.13 -9.48
N GLY A 13 5.83 -0.05 -8.71
CA GLY A 13 6.01 1.31 -9.22
C GLY A 13 4.76 1.97 -9.86
N HIS A 14 3.71 1.22 -10.17
CA HIS A 14 2.45 1.78 -10.71
C HIS A 14 1.74 2.67 -9.69
N MET A 15 0.74 3.44 -10.14
CA MET A 15 -0.09 4.23 -9.24
C MET A 15 -0.86 3.32 -8.27
N ALA A 16 -0.86 3.74 -7.01
CA ALA A 16 -1.48 3.11 -5.88
C ALA A 16 -2.17 4.17 -5.02
N GLU A 17 -3.04 3.72 -4.13
CA GLU A 17 -3.78 4.58 -3.22
C GLU A 17 -3.30 4.38 -1.80
N ARG A 18 -3.12 5.49 -1.07
CA ARG A 18 -2.89 5.49 0.37
C ARG A 18 -4.06 6.16 1.07
N HIS A 19 -4.71 5.42 1.95
CA HIS A 19 -5.85 5.83 2.75
C HIS A 19 -5.43 5.96 4.21
N HIS A 20 -5.58 7.16 4.77
CA HIS A 20 -5.42 7.40 6.21
C HIS A 20 -6.78 7.29 6.89
N LEU A 21 -6.97 6.22 7.65
CA LEU A 21 -8.15 5.94 8.46
C LEU A 21 -7.85 6.45 9.88
N GLN A 22 -8.09 7.73 10.11
CA GLN A 22 -7.69 8.38 11.37
C GLN A 22 -8.39 7.79 12.59
N ASP A 23 -9.67 7.41 12.43
CA ASP A 23 -10.54 6.92 13.51
C ASP A 23 -10.03 5.57 14.04
N ASP A 24 -9.48 4.72 13.16
CA ASP A 24 -8.90 3.42 13.52
C ASP A 24 -7.38 3.45 13.71
N HIS A 25 -6.75 4.62 13.53
CA HIS A 25 -5.30 4.79 13.52
C HIS A 25 -4.59 3.88 12.50
N LEU A 26 -5.15 3.73 11.30
CA LEU A 26 -4.60 2.89 10.24
C LEU A 26 -4.15 3.74 9.04
N VAL A 27 -3.10 3.27 8.38
CA VAL A 27 -2.70 3.70 7.04
C VAL A 27 -2.75 2.49 6.14
N ARG A 28 -3.62 2.50 5.13
CA ARG A 28 -3.78 1.44 4.14
C ARG A 28 -3.21 1.90 2.81
N THR A 29 -2.19 1.24 2.30
CA THR A 29 -1.66 1.42 0.95
C THR A 29 -2.06 0.22 0.10
N GLN A 30 -2.71 0.45 -1.04
CA GLN A 30 -3.21 -0.60 -1.92
C GLN A 30 -2.90 -0.29 -3.39
N CYS A 31 -2.56 -1.31 -4.18
CA CYS A 31 -2.31 -1.18 -5.61
C CYS A 31 -3.15 -2.19 -6.38
N GLY A 32 -4.02 -1.70 -7.28
CA GLY A 32 -4.83 -2.55 -8.14
C GLY A 32 -4.08 -3.18 -9.32
N ALA A 33 -2.81 -2.85 -9.54
CA ALA A 33 -2.02 -3.39 -10.66
C ALA A 33 -1.29 -4.70 -10.32
N CYS A 34 -0.89 -4.87 -9.06
CA CYS A 34 -0.14 -6.05 -8.60
C CYS A 34 -0.68 -6.59 -7.28
N ASP A 35 -1.92 -6.23 -6.91
CA ASP A 35 -2.60 -6.61 -5.66
C ASP A 35 -1.78 -6.35 -4.38
N TYR A 36 -0.84 -5.40 -4.41
CA TYR A 36 -0.08 -5.02 -3.22
C TYR A 36 -1.01 -4.39 -2.18
N LEU A 37 -0.92 -4.85 -0.93
CA LEU A 37 -1.61 -4.31 0.23
C LEU A 37 -0.65 -4.15 1.40
N MET A 38 -0.67 -2.99 2.05
CA MET A 38 0.02 -2.76 3.31
C MET A 38 -0.86 -1.94 4.24
N ILE A 39 -1.07 -2.46 5.45
CA ILE A 39 -1.78 -1.78 6.54
C ILE A 39 -0.80 -1.57 7.68
N THR A 40 -0.59 -0.32 8.10
CA THR A 40 0.25 0.04 9.23
C THR A 40 -0.52 0.85 10.25
N CYS A 41 -0.08 0.80 11.52
CA CYS A 41 -0.57 1.68 12.55
C CYS A 41 -0.03 3.10 12.33
N SER A 42 -0.90 4.10 12.15
CA SER A 42 -0.48 5.50 11.92
C SER A 42 0.29 6.10 13.10
N ARG A 43 0.10 5.57 14.31
CA ARG A 43 0.77 6.06 15.54
C ARG A 43 2.16 5.46 15.75
N THR A 44 2.36 4.20 15.37
CA THR A 44 3.59 3.45 15.69
C THR A 44 4.40 3.05 14.46
N GLY A 45 3.83 3.14 13.27
CA GLY A 45 4.42 2.67 12.02
C GLY A 45 4.51 1.14 11.90
N LYS A 46 4.09 0.39 12.91
CA LYS A 46 4.14 -1.09 12.88
C LYS A 46 3.20 -1.64 11.82
N VAL A 47 3.66 -2.65 11.11
CA VAL A 47 2.87 -3.41 10.14
C VAL A 47 1.81 -4.22 10.90
N ILE A 48 0.57 -4.09 10.46
CA ILE A 48 -0.57 -4.87 10.95
C ILE A 48 -0.85 -6.00 9.97
N GLU A 49 -0.90 -5.66 8.68
CA GLU A 49 -1.12 -6.62 7.60
C GLU A 49 -0.32 -6.21 6.38
N ALA A 50 0.26 -7.19 5.68
CA ALA A 50 0.97 -6.94 4.44
C ALA A 50 0.79 -8.12 3.48
N TYR A 51 0.50 -7.79 2.23
CA TYR A 51 0.48 -8.72 1.12
C TYR A 51 1.25 -8.10 -0.05
N ALA A 52 2.27 -8.81 -0.51
CA ALA A 52 3.12 -8.38 -1.60
C ALA A 52 3.26 -9.53 -2.59
N PRO A 53 2.48 -9.53 -3.68
CA PRO A 53 2.63 -10.50 -4.74
C PRO A 53 4.02 -10.41 -5.34
N GLY A 54 4.65 -11.57 -5.54
CA GLY A 54 5.92 -11.65 -6.23
C GLY A 54 5.74 -11.06 -7.63
N LEU A 55 6.41 -9.94 -7.90
CA LEU A 55 6.54 -9.46 -9.25
C LEU A 55 7.39 -10.47 -9.97
N PHE A 56 6.76 -11.33 -10.76
CA PHE A 56 7.47 -11.98 -11.85
C PHE A 56 8.09 -10.84 -12.64
N ALA A 57 9.41 -10.71 -12.56
CA ALA A 57 10.18 -9.67 -13.21
C ALA A 57 10.00 -9.81 -14.73
N SER A 58 8.90 -9.29 -15.26
CA SER A 58 8.72 -9.06 -16.69
C SER A 58 9.49 -7.79 -17.06
N SER A 59 10.80 -7.84 -16.84
CA SER A 59 11.77 -7.01 -17.56
C SER A 59 13.04 -7.82 -17.78
N ALA A 60 12.88 -9.03 -18.33
CA ALA A 60 13.82 -9.51 -19.33
C ALA A 60 13.53 -8.73 -20.63
N ARG A 61 14.17 -7.58 -20.78
CA ARG A 61 14.52 -6.96 -22.07
C ARG A 61 15.56 -5.88 -21.84
#